data_AF-A0A931EFY3-F1
#
_entry.id   AF-A0A931EFY3-F1
#
_cell.length_a   1.000
_cell.length_b   1.000
_cell.length_c   1.000
_cell.angle_alpha   90.00
_cell.angle_beta   90.00
_cell.angle_gamma   90.00
#
_symmetry.space_group_name_H-M   'P 1'
#
loop_
_entity.id
_entity.type
_entity.pdbx_description
1 polymer ?
#
loop_
_entity_poly.entity_id
_entity_poly.type
_entity_poly.pdbx_seq_one_letter_code
_entity_poly.pdbx_strand_id
1 'polypeptide(L)'
;MPNHVFSPPQSQVNPAIPPAVQPPAEDDSTLEVAPRIIPIVPPPEEQLPEAGGSTETPASLPGIAGPHRRAYLGVAVQSALVRFHRQEIHGLEVVSVDPGSPAQRAGLTAPEGMTTVGATSVTAGYLLGPVGLLVSPLLRKTGQLGVTGDMIVAIDDHRVSLASAMNRVLARRSPGETIWLTLMRITKDGQAKNEKIPVVLGSLKSVDTANSSGPEAAALPRSANIPDR
;
A
#
# COMPACT_ATOMS: atom_id res chain seq x y z
N MET A 1 -8.11 -70.19 21.14
CA MET A 1 -6.68 -69.87 21.33
C MET A 1 -6.25 -68.99 20.16
N PRO A 2 -5.95 -67.69 20.39
CA PRO A 2 -5.63 -66.78 19.29
C PRO A 2 -4.18 -66.94 18.83
N ASN A 3 -4.00 -67.07 17.50
CA ASN A 3 -2.72 -67.09 16.82
C ASN A 3 -2.05 -65.71 16.88
N HIS A 4 -0.93 -65.60 17.60
CA HIS A 4 -0.04 -64.46 17.51
C HIS A 4 0.77 -64.53 16.21
N VAL A 5 0.45 -63.65 15.26
CA VAL A 5 1.22 -63.42 14.05
C VAL A 5 2.45 -62.59 14.43
N PHE A 6 3.63 -63.17 14.21
CA PHE A 6 4.93 -62.54 14.46
C PHE A 6 5.29 -61.66 13.25
N SER A 7 5.34 -60.33 13.44
CA SER A 7 5.83 -59.41 12.41
C SER A 7 7.35 -59.23 12.56
N PRO A 8 8.14 -59.34 11.48
CA PRO A 8 9.57 -59.09 11.53
C PRO A 8 9.89 -57.59 11.68
N PRO A 9 11.05 -57.22 12.25
CA PRO A 9 11.48 -55.84 12.38
C PRO A 9 11.74 -55.21 11.01
N GLN A 10 11.13 -54.06 10.74
CA GLN A 10 11.40 -53.29 9.54
C GLN A 10 12.81 -52.70 9.59
N SER A 11 13.63 -53.07 8.61
CA SER A 11 14.96 -52.51 8.37
C SER A 11 14.87 -51.00 8.19
N GLN A 12 15.52 -50.29 9.11
CA GLN A 12 15.70 -48.86 9.10
C GLN A 12 16.61 -48.50 7.91
N VAL A 13 16.04 -47.96 6.83
CA VAL A 13 16.80 -47.47 5.69
C VAL A 13 17.45 -46.16 6.12
N ASN A 14 18.75 -46.22 6.37
CA ASN A 14 19.59 -45.06 6.68
C ASN A 14 19.74 -44.25 5.38
N PRO A 15 19.25 -43.00 5.28
CA PRO A 15 19.49 -42.19 4.09
C PRO A 15 20.99 -41.88 4.01
N ALA A 16 21.60 -42.31 2.92
CA ALA A 16 22.99 -42.05 2.59
C ALA A 16 23.25 -40.54 2.61
N ILE A 17 24.20 -40.13 3.47
CA ILE A 17 24.74 -38.78 3.50
C ILE A 17 25.49 -38.58 2.18
N PRO A 18 25.14 -37.59 1.34
CA PRO A 18 25.91 -37.29 0.14
C PRO A 18 27.33 -36.82 0.55
N PRO A 19 28.37 -37.16 -0.22
CA PRO A 19 29.72 -36.70 0.06
C PRO A 19 29.77 -35.17 0.11
N ALA A 20 30.43 -34.65 1.15
CA ALA A 20 30.71 -33.23 1.29
C ALA A 20 31.45 -32.75 0.04
N VAL A 21 30.80 -31.87 -0.72
CA VAL A 21 31.45 -31.06 -1.75
C VAL A 21 32.42 -30.15 -1.00
N GLN A 22 33.72 -30.42 -1.15
CA GLN A 22 34.77 -29.52 -0.69
C GLN A 22 34.57 -28.17 -1.40
N PRO A 23 34.52 -27.05 -0.66
CA PRO A 23 34.54 -25.75 -1.30
C PRO A 23 35.86 -25.60 -2.08
N PRO A 24 35.83 -25.06 -3.31
CA PRO A 24 37.03 -24.74 -4.05
C PRO A 24 37.88 -23.75 -3.25
N ALA A 25 39.19 -24.00 -3.27
CA ALA A 25 40.21 -23.21 -2.62
C ALA A 25 40.05 -21.72 -2.93
N GLU A 26 40.24 -20.93 -1.89
CA GLU A 26 40.26 -19.48 -1.89
C GLU A 26 41.41 -19.01 -2.79
N ASP A 27 41.07 -18.49 -3.96
CA ASP A 27 42.00 -17.74 -4.81
C ASP A 27 42.04 -16.30 -4.30
N ASP A 28 43.14 -16.01 -3.61
CA ASP A 28 43.51 -14.76 -3.00
C ASP A 28 43.85 -13.72 -4.09
N SER A 29 42.81 -13.18 -4.73
CA SER A 29 42.90 -11.97 -5.55
C SER A 29 41.98 -10.90 -4.98
N THR A 30 42.40 -10.37 -3.84
CA THR A 30 41.98 -9.07 -3.30
C THR A 30 42.48 -7.94 -4.22
N LEU A 31 41.84 -7.77 -5.37
CA LEU A 31 41.87 -6.51 -6.11
C LEU A 31 40.73 -5.63 -5.58
N GLU A 32 41.04 -4.88 -4.52
CA GLU A 32 40.24 -3.74 -4.09
C GLU A 32 40.19 -2.69 -5.20
N VAL A 33 39.18 -2.79 -6.07
CA VAL A 33 38.84 -1.69 -6.98
C VAL A 33 38.06 -0.67 -6.17
N ALA A 34 38.77 0.32 -5.64
CA ALA A 34 38.14 1.52 -5.09
C ALA A 34 37.16 2.11 -6.12
N PRO A 35 35.94 2.50 -5.73
CA PRO A 35 35.02 3.19 -6.64
C PRO A 35 35.69 4.49 -7.10
N ARG A 36 36.12 4.51 -8.37
CA ARG A 36 36.57 5.74 -9.02
C ARG A 36 35.37 6.68 -9.07
N ILE A 37 35.40 7.72 -8.24
CA ILE A 37 34.53 8.88 -8.38
C ILE A 37 34.91 9.50 -9.73
N ILE A 38 34.13 9.21 -10.76
CA ILE A 38 34.21 9.95 -12.02
C ILE A 38 33.70 11.35 -11.69
N PRO A 39 34.51 12.42 -11.87
CA PRO A 39 33.98 13.78 -11.82
C PRO A 39 32.88 13.86 -12.87
N ILE A 40 31.66 14.13 -12.43
CA ILE A 40 30.57 14.51 -13.34
C ILE A 40 31.00 15.85 -13.92
N VAL A 41 31.64 15.82 -15.09
CA VAL A 41 31.79 17.00 -15.93
C VAL A 41 30.36 17.41 -16.27
N PRO A 42 29.89 18.59 -15.85
CA PRO A 42 28.58 19.06 -16.26
C PRO A 42 28.57 19.09 -17.80
N PRO A 43 27.51 18.58 -18.45
CA PRO A 43 27.38 18.73 -19.89
C PRO A 43 27.51 20.22 -20.24
N PRO A 44 28.17 20.57 -21.36
CA PRO A 44 28.17 21.93 -21.86
C PRO A 44 26.73 22.41 -21.92
N GLU A 45 26.44 23.59 -21.34
CA GLU A 45 25.19 24.28 -21.56
C GLU A 45 25.01 24.43 -23.07
N GLU A 46 24.17 23.56 -23.63
CA GLU A 46 23.74 23.64 -25.01
C GLU A 46 22.88 24.91 -25.09
N GLN A 47 23.54 25.98 -25.53
CA GLN A 47 22.94 27.27 -25.82
C GLN A 47 21.72 27.02 -26.71
N LEU A 48 20.54 27.27 -26.15
CA LEU A 48 19.29 27.30 -26.90
C LEU A 48 19.46 28.29 -28.07
N PRO A 49 19.19 27.87 -29.31
CA PRO A 49 18.98 28.84 -30.38
C PRO A 49 17.69 29.62 -30.09
N GLU A 50 17.85 30.88 -29.69
CA GLU A 50 16.82 31.89 -29.90
C GLU A 50 16.69 32.13 -31.40
N ALA A 51 15.54 31.75 -31.99
CA ALA A 51 14.74 32.58 -32.89
C ALA A 51 13.83 31.75 -33.79
N GLY A 52 12.53 32.10 -33.75
CA GLY A 52 11.73 32.28 -34.96
C GLY A 52 11.23 31.01 -35.65
N GLY A 53 10.20 30.38 -35.09
CA GLY A 53 9.42 29.36 -35.78
C GLY A 53 7.95 29.49 -35.41
N SER A 54 7.16 29.93 -36.39
CA SER A 54 5.72 30.16 -36.40
C SER A 54 4.89 29.39 -35.35
N THR A 55 4.10 30.15 -34.62
CA THR A 55 2.89 29.70 -33.93
C THR A 55 1.90 29.09 -34.94
N GLU A 56 2.12 27.84 -35.32
CA GLU A 56 1.03 26.99 -35.81
C GLU A 56 0.34 26.44 -34.57
N THR A 57 -0.69 27.15 -34.11
CA THR A 57 -1.65 26.66 -33.15
C THR A 57 -2.34 25.45 -33.81
N PRO A 58 -2.08 24.19 -33.38
CA PRO A 58 -2.93 23.10 -33.81
C PRO A 58 -4.32 23.44 -33.30
N ALA A 59 -5.27 23.56 -34.24
CA ALA A 59 -6.67 23.74 -33.96
C ALA A 59 -7.10 22.66 -32.96
N SER A 60 -7.14 23.06 -31.70
CA SER A 60 -7.69 22.24 -30.63
C SER A 60 -9.17 22.15 -30.94
N LEU A 61 -9.55 21.05 -31.59
CA LEU A 61 -10.93 20.61 -31.60
C LEU A 61 -11.41 20.68 -30.14
N PRO A 62 -12.52 21.37 -29.83
CA PRO A 62 -13.19 21.26 -28.56
C PRO A 62 -13.85 19.88 -28.52
N GLY A 63 -13.03 18.84 -28.40
CA GLY A 63 -13.46 17.58 -27.84
C GLY A 63 -13.89 17.92 -26.42
N ILE A 64 -15.19 17.99 -26.20
CA ILE A 64 -15.81 18.12 -24.89
C ILE A 64 -15.23 16.98 -24.07
N ALA A 65 -14.19 17.30 -23.29
CA ALA A 65 -13.53 16.37 -22.41
C ALA A 65 -14.56 16.01 -21.35
N GLY A 66 -15.31 14.94 -21.61
CA GLY A 66 -16.23 14.38 -20.65
C GLY A 66 -15.49 14.13 -19.33
N PRO A 67 -16.19 14.16 -18.19
CA PRO A 67 -15.57 14.04 -16.87
C PRO A 67 -14.58 12.86 -16.87
N HIS A 68 -13.29 13.17 -16.82
CA HIS A 68 -12.23 12.17 -16.90
C HIS A 68 -12.39 11.20 -15.74
N ARG A 69 -12.87 10.00 -16.03
CA ARG A 69 -13.02 8.94 -15.03
C ARG A 69 -11.63 8.47 -14.63
N ARG A 70 -11.15 8.95 -13.48
CA ARG A 70 -9.88 8.52 -12.90
C ARG A 70 -9.98 7.05 -12.49
N ALA A 71 -8.94 6.28 -12.80
CA ALA A 71 -8.83 4.92 -12.30
C ALA A 71 -8.80 4.93 -10.76
N TYR A 72 -9.47 3.95 -10.18
CA TYR A 72 -9.70 3.88 -8.74
C TYR A 72 -9.36 2.48 -8.23
N LEU A 73 -8.56 2.43 -7.17
CA LEU A 73 -8.16 1.19 -6.50
C LEU A 73 -8.96 0.95 -5.21
N GLY A 74 -9.27 2.03 -4.48
CA GLY A 74 -10.01 1.99 -3.20
C GLY A 74 -9.17 1.56 -2.00
N VAL A 75 -7.97 2.13 -1.88
CA VAL A 75 -7.10 1.98 -0.71
C VAL A 75 -6.61 3.33 -0.24
N ALA A 76 -6.48 3.49 1.07
CA ALA A 76 -5.62 4.50 1.66
C ALA A 76 -4.28 3.85 1.98
N VAL A 77 -3.18 4.53 1.66
CA VAL A 77 -1.83 4.02 1.89
C VAL A 77 -0.96 5.06 2.59
N GLN A 78 0.02 4.58 3.34
CA GLN A 78 1.08 5.40 3.90
C GLN A 78 2.44 4.82 3.52
N SER A 79 3.46 5.68 3.44
CA SER A 79 4.84 5.21 3.19
C SER A 79 5.37 4.53 4.44
N ALA A 80 5.91 3.33 4.28
CA ALA A 80 6.43 2.53 5.38
C ALA A 80 7.80 1.95 5.02
N LEU A 81 8.60 1.72 6.06
CA LEU A 81 9.86 1.00 6.00
C LEU A 81 9.78 -0.16 6.97
N VAL A 82 9.96 -1.38 6.45
CA VAL A 82 10.00 -2.59 7.26
C VAL A 82 11.40 -3.19 7.17
N ARG A 83 11.98 -3.50 8.33
CA ARG A 83 13.22 -4.27 8.43
C ARG A 83 12.90 -5.75 8.49
N PHE A 84 13.28 -6.50 7.46
CA PHE A 84 13.11 -7.94 7.39
C PHE A 84 14.45 -8.60 7.07
N HIS A 85 14.93 -9.53 7.90
CA HIS A 85 16.22 -10.22 7.70
C HIS A 85 17.41 -9.29 7.42
N ARG A 86 17.52 -8.17 8.17
CA ARG A 86 18.54 -7.10 7.98
C ARG A 86 18.43 -6.31 6.67
N GLN A 87 17.39 -6.55 5.86
CA GLN A 87 17.09 -5.74 4.69
C GLN A 87 15.99 -4.72 5.03
N GLU A 88 16.19 -3.48 4.58
CA GLU A 88 15.17 -2.44 4.65
C GLU A 88 14.33 -2.50 3.38
N ILE A 89 13.04 -2.78 3.54
CA ILE A 89 12.08 -2.83 2.44
C ILE A 89 11.21 -1.59 2.56
N HIS A 90 11.32 -0.72 1.56
CA HIS A 90 10.44 0.42 1.38
C HIS A 90 9.19 0.00 0.61
N GLY A 91 8.04 0.46 1.07
CA GLY A 91 6.76 0.17 0.43
C GLY A 91 5.66 1.12 0.87
N LEU A 92 4.45 0.79 0.44
CA LEU A 92 3.23 1.48 0.82
C LEU A 92 2.38 0.54 1.68
N GLU A 93 2.31 0.81 2.97
CA GLU A 93 1.42 0.10 3.89
C GLU A 93 -0.03 0.49 3.58
N VAL A 94 -0.90 -0.50 3.39
CA VAL A 94 -2.33 -0.29 3.22
C VAL A 94 -2.92 0.06 4.57
N VAL A 95 -3.45 1.27 4.75
CA VAL A 95 -4.01 1.73 6.03
C VAL A 95 -5.51 1.41 6.12
N SER A 96 -6.21 1.48 4.99
CA SER A 96 -7.62 1.13 4.89
C SER A 96 -7.96 0.65 3.48
N VAL A 97 -9.00 -0.16 3.39
CA VAL A 97 -9.56 -0.64 2.12
C VAL A 97 -11.04 -0.28 2.07
N ASP A 98 -11.46 0.41 1.01
CA ASP A 98 -12.84 0.85 0.88
C ASP A 98 -13.76 -0.37 0.64
N PRO A 99 -14.92 -0.47 1.30
CA PRO A 99 -15.87 -1.57 1.07
C PRO A 99 -16.35 -1.62 -0.38
N GLY A 100 -16.38 -2.81 -0.97
CA GLY A 100 -16.77 -3.05 -2.36
C GLY A 100 -15.77 -2.54 -3.39
N SER A 101 -14.58 -2.06 -2.99
CA SER A 101 -13.56 -1.56 -3.90
C SER A 101 -12.88 -2.66 -4.71
N PRO A 102 -12.21 -2.31 -5.82
CA PRO A 102 -11.28 -3.21 -6.52
C PRO A 102 -10.26 -3.88 -5.63
N ALA A 103 -9.65 -3.13 -4.70
CA ALA A 103 -8.67 -3.66 -3.78
C ALA A 103 -9.27 -4.71 -2.83
N GLN A 104 -10.45 -4.46 -2.25
CA GLN A 104 -11.11 -5.44 -1.38
C GLN A 104 -11.42 -6.73 -2.14
N ARG A 105 -11.92 -6.63 -3.37
CA ARG A 105 -12.22 -7.81 -4.22
C ARG A 105 -10.97 -8.59 -4.61
N ALA A 106 -9.83 -7.91 -4.74
CA ALA A 106 -8.55 -8.54 -4.96
C ALA A 106 -7.95 -9.14 -3.67
N GLY A 107 -8.62 -9.00 -2.53
CA GLY A 107 -8.22 -9.57 -1.26
C GLY A 107 -7.13 -8.77 -0.55
N LEU A 108 -7.01 -7.45 -0.82
CA LEU A 108 -6.14 -6.60 -0.02
C LEU A 108 -6.68 -6.48 1.41
N THR A 109 -5.79 -6.55 2.38
CA THR A 109 -6.11 -6.37 3.80
C THR A 109 -5.39 -5.14 4.34
N ALA A 110 -6.11 -4.33 5.11
CA ALA A 110 -5.51 -3.32 5.97
C ALA A 110 -5.14 -3.96 7.32
N PRO A 111 -4.22 -3.36 8.12
CA PRO A 111 -3.96 -3.79 9.47
C PRO A 111 -5.26 -3.83 10.24
N GLU A 112 -5.47 -4.90 11.00
CA GLU A 112 -6.56 -4.95 11.99
C GLU A 112 -6.17 -4.04 13.17
N GLY A 113 -6.31 -2.73 12.98
CA GLY A 113 -6.16 -1.75 14.04
C GLY A 113 -7.40 -1.77 14.93
N MET A 114 -7.29 -2.43 16.10
CA MET A 114 -8.27 -2.46 17.20
C MET A 114 -9.72 -2.46 16.73
N THR A 115 -10.33 -3.66 16.66
CA THR A 115 -11.80 -3.80 16.66
C THR A 115 -12.41 -2.73 17.56
N THR A 116 -13.47 -2.07 17.10
CA THR A 116 -14.16 -0.93 17.73
C THR A 116 -14.38 -1.06 19.26
N VAL A 117 -14.31 -2.27 19.80
CA VAL A 117 -14.27 -2.64 21.23
C VAL A 117 -13.03 -2.12 21.99
N GLY A 118 -11.93 -1.80 21.31
CA GLY A 118 -10.72 -1.20 21.89
C GLY A 118 -10.70 0.33 21.86
N ALA A 119 -11.45 0.96 20.95
CA ALA A 119 -11.60 2.42 20.94
C ALA A 119 -12.51 2.90 22.09
N THR A 120 -13.50 2.09 22.48
CA THR A 120 -14.38 2.38 23.63
C THR A 120 -13.68 2.24 24.99
N SER A 121 -12.62 1.42 25.09
CA SER A 121 -11.85 1.28 26.34
C SER A 121 -10.85 2.40 26.57
N VAL A 122 -10.35 3.07 25.52
CA VAL A 122 -9.55 4.30 25.68
C VAL A 122 -10.44 5.46 26.15
N THR A 123 -11.67 5.55 25.65
CA THR A 123 -12.64 6.56 26.14
C THR A 123 -13.13 6.24 27.56
N ALA A 124 -13.19 4.97 27.96
CA ALA A 124 -13.47 4.59 29.34
C ALA A 124 -12.28 4.85 30.30
N GLY A 125 -11.04 4.88 29.79
CA GLY A 125 -9.84 5.16 30.58
C GLY A 125 -9.74 6.61 31.07
N TYR A 126 -10.32 7.57 30.35
CA TYR A 126 -10.37 8.98 30.80
C TYR A 126 -11.37 9.21 31.95
N LEU A 127 -12.30 8.29 32.17
CA LEU A 127 -13.18 8.30 33.35
C LEU A 127 -12.57 7.58 34.57
N LEU A 128 -11.39 6.95 34.42
CA LEU A 128 -10.72 6.17 35.45
C LEU A 128 -9.45 6.84 36.00
N GLY A 129 -9.44 8.18 36.10
CA GLY A 129 -8.51 8.90 36.97
C GLY A 129 -7.00 8.55 36.83
N PRO A 130 -6.18 8.84 37.85
CA PRO A 130 -4.71 8.81 37.74
C PRO A 130 -4.09 7.39 37.65
N VAL A 131 -4.89 6.33 37.54
CA VAL A 131 -4.40 4.93 37.50
C VAL A 131 -4.00 4.49 36.08
N GLY A 132 -4.38 5.25 35.04
CA GLY A 132 -4.06 4.94 33.63
C GLY A 132 -2.56 4.93 33.29
N LEU A 133 -1.70 5.47 34.15
CA LEU A 133 -0.25 5.46 33.93
C LEU A 133 0.39 4.08 34.12
N LEU A 134 -0.25 3.16 34.85
CA LEU A 134 0.35 1.86 35.20
C LEU A 134 0.23 0.78 34.09
N VAL A 135 -0.59 0.99 33.06
CA VAL A 135 -0.81 0.03 31.97
C VAL A 135 0.05 0.30 30.72
N SER A 136 0.74 1.44 30.69
CA SER A 136 1.64 1.83 29.60
C SER A 136 2.78 0.83 29.27
N PRO A 137 3.39 0.08 30.22
CA PRO A 137 4.40 -0.92 29.89
C PRO A 137 3.80 -2.25 29.38
N LEU A 138 2.53 -2.57 29.69
CA LEU A 138 1.85 -3.76 29.15
C LEU A 138 1.48 -3.57 27.67
N LEU A 139 1.14 -2.34 27.26
CA LEU A 139 0.87 -1.98 25.86
C LEU A 139 2.14 -1.96 24.98
N ARG A 140 3.32 -1.75 25.59
CA ARG A 140 4.62 -1.83 24.88
C ARG A 140 5.19 -3.24 24.85
N LYS A 141 4.92 -4.05 25.89
CA LYS A 141 5.40 -5.44 26.01
C LYS A 141 4.53 -6.43 25.22
N THR A 142 3.32 -6.03 24.82
CA THR A 142 2.68 -6.55 23.62
C THR A 142 3.37 -5.99 22.38
N GLY A 143 4.57 -6.50 22.08
CA GLY A 143 5.18 -6.45 20.74
C GLY A 143 4.34 -7.18 19.65
N GLN A 144 3.02 -7.23 19.84
CA GLN A 144 1.96 -7.36 18.86
C GLN A 144 1.58 -5.90 18.50
N LEU A 145 2.38 -5.13 17.77
CA LEU A 145 2.48 -5.27 16.31
C LEU A 145 1.27 -6.04 15.80
N GLY A 146 0.12 -5.38 15.81
CA GLY A 146 -1.11 -5.92 15.23
C GLY A 146 -0.80 -6.49 13.85
N VAL A 147 -1.53 -7.53 13.45
CA VAL A 147 -1.42 -8.18 12.14
C VAL A 147 -1.19 -7.09 11.10
N THR A 148 0.05 -6.99 10.62
CA THR A 148 0.42 -5.91 9.70
C THR A 148 -0.39 -6.18 8.45
N GLY A 149 -1.14 -5.19 7.99
CA GLY A 149 -1.86 -5.32 6.74
C GLY A 149 -0.89 -5.48 5.57
N ASP A 150 -1.45 -5.51 4.38
CA ASP A 150 -0.65 -5.67 3.18
C ASP A 150 0.27 -4.45 2.98
N MET A 151 1.52 -4.73 2.61
CA MET A 151 2.45 -3.71 2.15
C MET A 151 2.66 -3.85 0.64
N ILE A 152 2.25 -2.84 -0.13
CA ILE A 152 2.46 -2.79 -1.58
C ILE A 152 3.90 -2.38 -1.84
N VAL A 153 4.69 -3.25 -2.46
CA VAL A 153 6.11 -3.01 -2.78
C VAL A 153 6.34 -2.68 -4.26
N ALA A 154 5.45 -3.14 -5.15
CA ALA A 154 5.51 -2.83 -6.57
C ALA A 154 4.13 -2.84 -7.25
N ILE A 155 4.04 -2.11 -8.36
CA ILE A 155 2.89 -2.08 -9.27
C ILE A 155 3.40 -2.33 -10.69
N ASP A 156 2.88 -3.35 -11.36
CA ASP A 156 3.33 -3.81 -12.68
C ASP A 156 4.86 -3.95 -12.75
N ASP A 157 5.45 -4.61 -11.74
CA ASP A 157 6.89 -4.84 -11.59
C ASP A 157 7.74 -3.57 -11.37
N HIS A 158 7.12 -2.40 -11.20
CA HIS A 158 7.79 -1.16 -10.81
C HIS A 158 7.69 -0.93 -9.31
N ARG A 159 8.84 -0.81 -8.63
CA ARG A 159 8.88 -0.55 -7.19
C ARG A 159 8.21 0.78 -6.85
N VAL A 160 7.40 0.76 -5.78
CA VAL A 160 6.73 1.95 -5.25
C VAL A 160 7.05 2.13 -3.78
N SER A 161 7.63 3.27 -3.44
CA SER A 161 7.99 3.64 -2.06
C SER A 161 7.24 4.86 -1.55
N LEU A 162 6.55 5.59 -2.43
CA LEU A 162 5.88 6.85 -2.14
C LEU A 162 4.47 6.86 -2.74
N ALA A 163 3.50 7.42 -2.00
CA ALA A 163 2.11 7.53 -2.46
C ALA A 163 2.00 8.29 -3.79
N SER A 164 2.85 9.29 -4.01
CA SER A 164 2.93 10.02 -5.29
C SER A 164 3.29 9.12 -6.47
N ALA A 165 4.14 8.10 -6.26
CA ALA A 165 4.53 7.17 -7.32
C ALA A 165 3.34 6.29 -7.73
N MET A 166 2.59 5.77 -6.75
CA MET A 166 1.34 5.05 -7.00
C MET A 166 0.33 5.92 -7.75
N ASN A 167 0.12 7.17 -7.29
CA ASN A 167 -0.81 8.10 -7.95
C ASN A 167 -0.41 8.39 -9.40
N ARG A 168 0.88 8.54 -9.70
CA ARG A 168 1.38 8.71 -11.07
C ARG A 168 1.09 7.48 -11.94
N VAL A 169 1.26 6.27 -11.40
CA VAL A 169 0.94 5.03 -12.12
C VAL A 169 -0.56 4.98 -12.41
N LEU A 170 -1.40 5.14 -11.38
CA LEU A 170 -2.86 5.09 -11.54
C LEU A 170 -3.41 6.20 -12.45
N ALA A 171 -2.80 7.38 -12.47
CA ALA A 171 -3.23 8.49 -13.33
C ALA A 171 -3.06 8.20 -14.84
N ARG A 172 -2.19 7.25 -15.21
CA ARG A 172 -1.98 6.83 -16.60
C ARG A 172 -2.80 5.59 -16.99
N ARG A 173 -3.56 5.03 -16.05
CA ARG A 173 -4.34 3.80 -16.24
C ARG A 173 -5.80 4.14 -16.48
N SER A 174 -6.48 3.26 -17.20
CA SER A 174 -7.91 3.37 -17.46
C SER A 174 -8.73 2.55 -16.47
N PRO A 175 -9.94 3.00 -16.08
CA PRO A 175 -10.91 2.13 -15.42
C PRO A 175 -11.16 0.86 -16.25
N GLY A 176 -11.21 -0.29 -15.58
CA GLY A 176 -11.35 -1.62 -16.21
C GLY A 176 -10.02 -2.28 -16.57
N GLU A 177 -8.90 -1.55 -16.54
CA GLU A 177 -7.57 -2.11 -16.78
C GLU A 177 -7.10 -2.97 -15.58
N THR A 178 -6.43 -4.09 -15.87
CA THR A 178 -5.82 -4.94 -14.84
C THR A 178 -4.40 -4.49 -14.57
N ILE A 179 -4.08 -4.23 -13.30
CA ILE A 179 -2.71 -4.03 -12.82
C ILE A 179 -2.28 -5.19 -11.93
N TRP A 180 -0.98 -5.40 -11.81
CA TRP A 180 -0.41 -6.39 -10.89
C TRP A 180 0.20 -5.71 -9.68
N LEU A 181 -0.29 -6.03 -8.49
CA LEU A 181 0.31 -5.57 -7.24
C LEU A 181 1.25 -6.65 -6.70
N THR A 182 2.46 -6.26 -6.36
CA THR A 182 3.34 -7.10 -5.52
C THR A 182 3.19 -6.64 -4.08
N LEU A 183 2.74 -7.56 -3.24
CA LEU A 183 2.50 -7.36 -1.82
C LEU A 183 3.55 -8.09 -1.01
N MET A 184 3.89 -7.55 0.15
CA MET A 184 4.56 -8.23 1.23
C MET A 184 3.58 -8.38 2.39
N ARG A 185 3.34 -9.63 2.80
CA ARG A 185 2.39 -10.01 3.87
C ARG A 185 3.15 -10.64 5.02
N ILE A 186 2.96 -10.15 6.24
CA ILE A 186 3.49 -10.83 7.44
C ILE A 186 2.45 -11.83 7.90
N THR A 187 2.78 -13.12 7.87
CA THR A 187 1.89 -14.18 8.36
C THR A 187 1.81 -14.17 9.88
N LYS A 188 0.82 -14.89 10.44
CA LYS A 188 0.69 -15.07 11.90
C LYS A 188 1.94 -15.67 12.56
N ASP A 189 2.75 -16.40 11.79
CA ASP A 189 4.00 -17.00 12.22
C ASP A 189 5.20 -16.03 12.12
N GLY A 190 4.95 -14.76 11.79
CA GLY A 190 5.97 -13.72 11.62
C GLY A 190 6.79 -13.82 10.33
N GLN A 191 6.40 -14.70 9.39
CA GLN A 191 7.10 -14.85 8.12
C GLN A 191 6.61 -13.81 7.11
N ALA A 192 7.51 -13.16 6.39
CA ALA A 192 7.12 -12.33 5.25
C ALA A 192 6.92 -13.22 4.02
N LYS A 193 5.76 -13.09 3.39
CA LYS A 193 5.42 -13.72 2.11
C LYS A 193 5.22 -12.64 1.07
N ASN A 194 5.94 -12.76 -0.05
CA ASN A 194 5.68 -11.93 -1.23
C ASN A 194 4.61 -12.58 -2.10
N GLU A 195 3.63 -11.80 -2.52
CA GLU A 195 2.51 -12.27 -3.33
C GLU A 195 2.24 -11.30 -4.47
N LYS A 196 2.02 -11.81 -5.69
CA LYS A 196 1.65 -10.99 -6.85
C LYS A 196 0.18 -11.26 -7.16
N ILE A 197 -0.66 -10.23 -7.07
CA ILE A 197 -2.10 -10.33 -7.28
C ILE A 197 -2.58 -9.43 -8.41
N PRO A 198 -3.52 -9.88 -9.26
CA PRO A 198 -4.14 -9.04 -10.28
C PRO A 198 -5.28 -8.21 -9.68
N VAL A 199 -5.38 -6.94 -10.08
CA VAL A 199 -6.46 -6.04 -9.65
C VAL A 199 -7.04 -5.30 -10.84
N VAL A 200 -8.35 -5.46 -11.06
CA VAL A 200 -9.09 -4.75 -12.11
C VAL A 200 -9.53 -3.38 -11.57
N LEU A 201 -8.96 -2.30 -12.12
CA LEU A 201 -9.20 -0.94 -11.66
C LEU A 201 -10.67 -0.53 -11.85
N GLY A 202 -11.21 0.16 -10.86
CA GLY A 202 -12.55 0.75 -10.92
C GLY A 202 -12.55 2.13 -11.55
N SER A 203 -13.73 2.72 -11.67
CA SER A 203 -13.89 4.15 -11.92
C SER A 203 -14.32 4.81 -10.62
N LEU A 204 -13.62 5.88 -10.22
CA LEU A 204 -14.17 6.76 -9.20
C LEU A 204 -15.37 7.44 -9.87
N LYS A 205 -16.59 7.15 -9.41
CA LYS A 205 -17.72 8.03 -9.73
C LYS A 205 -17.36 9.35 -9.07
N SER A 206 -17.09 10.38 -9.87
CA SER A 206 -17.06 11.74 -9.35
C SER A 206 -18.35 11.89 -8.57
N VAL A 207 -18.24 12.07 -7.25
CA VAL A 207 -19.38 12.52 -6.47
C VAL A 207 -19.57 13.94 -6.95
N ASP A 208 -20.37 14.09 -8.00
CA ASP A 208 -20.78 15.38 -8.49
C ASP A 208 -21.33 16.10 -7.27
N THR A 209 -20.58 17.12 -6.85
CA THR A 209 -20.95 18.04 -5.79
C THR A 209 -22.10 18.90 -6.35
N ALA A 210 -23.23 18.27 -6.59
CA ALA A 210 -24.49 18.83 -7.04
C ALA A 210 -25.46 18.98 -5.85
N ASN A 211 -24.90 19.23 -4.66
CA ASN A 211 -25.64 19.61 -3.45
C ASN A 211 -25.10 20.91 -2.85
N SER A 212 -24.61 21.81 -3.70
CA SER A 212 -24.54 23.25 -3.41
C SER A 212 -25.82 23.97 -3.86
N SER A 213 -26.95 23.28 -3.85
CA SER A 213 -28.25 23.93 -3.61
C SER A 213 -28.28 24.24 -2.12
N GLY A 214 -27.70 25.39 -1.75
CA GLY A 214 -27.79 25.89 -0.38
C GLY A 214 -29.23 25.91 0.10
N PRO A 215 -29.47 25.86 1.42
CA PRO A 215 -30.81 26.07 1.95
C PRO A 215 -31.33 27.39 1.39
N GLU A 216 -32.32 27.28 0.51
CA GLU A 216 -33.19 28.35 0.08
C GLU A 216 -33.52 29.18 1.31
N ALA A 217 -32.95 30.38 1.36
CA ALA A 217 -33.14 31.30 2.44
C ALA A 217 -34.64 31.45 2.65
N ALA A 218 -35.11 30.97 3.81
CA ALA A 218 -36.48 31.07 4.24
C ALA A 218 -36.98 32.49 3.99
N ALA A 219 -37.83 32.63 2.97
CA ALA A 219 -38.55 33.86 2.68
C ALA A 219 -39.39 34.18 3.92
N LEU A 220 -39.00 35.23 4.63
CA LEU A 220 -39.78 35.80 5.73
C LEU A 220 -41.21 36.10 5.22
N PRO A 221 -42.27 35.65 5.92
CA PRO A 221 -43.62 36.02 5.56
C PRO A 221 -43.78 37.53 5.73
N ARG A 222 -44.17 38.22 4.63
CA ARG A 222 -44.56 39.62 4.66
C ARG A 222 -45.74 39.78 5.64
N SER A 223 -45.53 40.57 6.69
CA SER A 223 -46.55 40.94 7.67
C SER A 223 -47.81 41.45 6.98
N ALA A 224 -48.93 40.82 7.32
CA ALA A 224 -50.25 41.26 6.92
C ALA A 224 -50.61 42.57 7.61
N ASN A 225 -51.16 43.46 6.80
CA ASN A 225 -51.71 44.77 7.10
C ASN A 225 -52.86 44.65 8.13
N ILE A 226 -52.79 45.37 9.25
CA ILE A 226 -53.87 45.49 10.24
C ILE A 226 -54.62 46.80 9.95
N PRO A 227 -55.91 46.79 9.58
CA PRO A 227 -56.70 48.01 9.50
C PRO A 227 -57.19 48.46 10.88
N ASP A 228 -57.04 49.76 11.11
CA ASP A 228 -57.47 50.56 12.26
C ASP A 228 -58.98 50.45 12.53
N ARG A 229 -59.37 50.31 13.81
CA ARG A 229 -60.71 50.67 14.29
C ARG A 229 -60.73 51.01 15.77
#